data_AF-A0A7W5E7B8-F1
#
_entry.id   AF-A0A7W5E7B8-F1
#
_cell.length_a   1.000
_cell.length_b   1.000
_cell.length_c   1.000
_cell.angle_alpha   90.00
_cell.angle_beta   90.00
_cell.angle_gamma   90.00
#
_symmetry.space_group_name_H-M   'P 1'
#
loop_
_entity.id
_entity.type
_entity.pdbx_description
1 polymer ?
#
loop_
_entity_poly.entity_id
_entity_poly.type
_entity_poly.pdbx_seq_one_letter_code
_entity_poly.pdbx_strand_id
1 'polypeptide(L)'
;MHFECTAHNHLLYQFIPNATTREISLCLYVRSNDIGLGTPFNIAEGAALLHLVGRLTGYTPRWFTYFIGDAHIYENHMDMVQEQLKREPYEAPRLVIADRVPDFAATGKYQPEWLEKIEPADFSLEGYRHHPPLTAPMAV
;
A
#
# COMPACT_ATOMS: atom_id res chain seq x y z
N MET A 1 -13.89 29.38 0.54
CA MET A 1 -14.24 27.97 0.83
C MET A 1 -13.76 27.16 -0.37
N HIS A 2 -12.59 26.53 -0.26
CA HIS A 2 -12.08 25.68 -1.33
C HIS A 2 -12.92 24.40 -1.35
N PHE A 3 -13.68 24.19 -2.42
CA PHE A 3 -14.27 22.89 -2.70
C PHE A 3 -13.13 21.97 -3.15
N GLU A 4 -12.74 21.03 -2.28
CA GLU A 4 -12.00 19.86 -2.73
C GLU A 4 -12.94 19.04 -3.61
N CYS A 5 -12.51 18.74 -4.84
CA CYS A 5 -13.34 18.10 -5.88
C CYS A 5 -13.83 16.70 -5.46
N THR A 6 -13.17 16.10 -4.47
CA THR A 6 -13.58 14.86 -3.80
C THR A 6 -13.17 14.95 -2.33
N ALA A 7 -14.08 14.64 -1.39
CA ALA A 7 -13.71 14.53 0.02
C ALA A 7 -12.63 13.46 0.20
N HIS A 8 -11.59 13.76 0.98
CA HIS A 8 -10.49 12.84 1.30
C HIS A 8 -10.98 11.42 1.62
N ASN A 9 -10.38 10.42 0.98
CA ASN A 9 -10.75 9.01 1.18
C ASN A 9 -9.87 8.35 2.26
N HIS A 10 -8.55 8.41 2.12
CA HIS A 10 -7.62 7.97 3.16
C HIS A 10 -7.62 9.02 4.28
N LEU A 11 -8.14 8.66 5.45
CA LEU A 11 -8.36 9.62 6.54
C LEU A 11 -7.23 9.60 7.57
N LEU A 12 -6.66 8.42 7.84
CA LEU A 12 -5.69 8.27 8.92
C LEU A 12 -4.67 7.16 8.60
N TYR A 13 -3.40 7.50 8.78
CA TYR A 13 -2.29 6.56 8.82
C TYR A 13 -1.73 6.56 10.24
N GLN A 14 -1.78 5.41 10.92
CA GLN A 14 -1.25 5.25 12.28
C GLN A 14 -0.12 4.23 12.28
N PHE A 15 1.10 4.69 12.57
CA PHE A 15 2.25 3.81 12.76
C PHE A 15 2.35 3.35 14.22
N ILE A 16 2.61 2.06 14.41
CA ILE A 16 2.68 1.41 15.72
C ILE A 16 4.05 0.72 15.84
N PRO A 17 5.07 1.40 16.38
CA PRO A 17 6.40 0.83 16.57
C PRO A 17 6.45 -0.01 17.86
N ASN A 18 7.10 -1.17 17.78
CA ASN A 18 7.49 -1.97 18.93
C ASN A 18 8.99 -1.81 19.16
N ALA A 19 9.37 -1.06 20.20
CA ALA A 19 10.76 -0.75 20.49
C ALA A 19 11.59 -1.99 20.90
N THR A 20 10.94 -3.03 21.45
CA THR A 20 11.62 -4.25 21.92
C THR A 20 11.97 -5.16 20.75
N THR A 21 11.02 -5.44 19.87
CA THR A 21 11.24 -6.31 18.70
C THR A 21 11.81 -5.58 17.49
N ARG A 22 11.86 -4.24 17.54
CA ARG A 22 12.23 -3.38 16.41
C ARG A 22 11.35 -3.63 15.18
N GLU A 23 10.06 -3.84 15.41
CA GLU A 23 9.06 -3.99 14.36
C GLU A 23 8.15 -2.76 14.27
N ILE A 24 7.64 -2.46 13.09
CA ILE A 24 6.66 -1.39 12.87
C ILE A 24 5.45 -1.93 12.13
N SER A 25 4.27 -1.52 12.57
CA SER A 25 3.00 -1.83 11.92
C SER A 25 2.31 -0.54 11.46
N LEU A 26 1.45 -0.63 10.46
CA LEU A 26 0.63 0.47 9.96
C LEU A 26 -0.85 0.10 10.07
N CYS A 27 -1.65 1.03 10.57
CA CYS A 27 -3.10 1.00 10.44
C CYS A 27 -3.53 2.13 9.49
N LEU A 28 -4.28 1.78 8.44
CA LEU A 28 -4.87 2.74 7.51
C LEU A 28 -6.40 2.72 7.67
N TYR A 29 -7.00 3.88 7.89
CA TYR A 29 -8.44 4.05 7.89
C TYR A 29 -8.89 4.77 6.61
N VAL A 30 -9.75 4.13 5.84
CA VAL A 30 -10.36 4.69 4.63
C VAL A 30 -11.86 4.89 4.83
N ARG A 31 -12.37 6.02 4.36
CA ARG A 31 -13.78 6.39 4.53
C ARG A 31 -14.69 5.55 3.66
N SER A 32 -14.37 5.43 2.37
CA SER A 32 -15.25 4.82 1.36
C SER A 32 -14.40 4.23 0.25
N ASN A 33 -14.55 2.94 -0.02
CA ASN A 33 -13.56 2.22 -0.79
C ASN A 33 -14.19 1.24 -1.77
N ASP A 34 -13.92 1.48 -3.04
CA ASP A 34 -14.21 0.57 -4.14
C ASP A 34 -13.36 -0.70 -3.97
N ILE A 35 -14.02 -1.82 -3.75
CA ILE A 35 -13.39 -3.12 -3.59
C ILE A 35 -12.80 -3.63 -4.91
N GLY A 36 -13.41 -3.30 -6.05
CA GLY A 36 -12.99 -3.76 -7.37
C GLY A 36 -11.69 -3.12 -7.83
N LEU A 37 -11.64 -1.78 -7.90
CA LEU A 37 -10.47 -1.06 -8.41
C LEU A 37 -9.64 -0.37 -7.32
N GLY A 38 -10.26 0.23 -6.31
CA GLY A 38 -9.54 1.05 -5.31
C GLY A 38 -8.72 0.24 -4.31
N THR A 39 -9.26 -0.88 -3.83
CA THR A 39 -8.63 -1.70 -2.78
C THR A 39 -7.25 -2.24 -3.17
N PRO A 40 -7.05 -2.83 -4.36
CA PRO A 40 -5.74 -3.32 -4.77
C PRO A 40 -4.65 -2.23 -4.74
N PHE A 41 -4.97 -1.02 -5.21
CA PHE A 41 -4.04 0.12 -5.17
C PHE A 41 -3.72 0.54 -3.74
N ASN A 42 -4.75 0.76 -2.91
CA ASN A 42 -4.56 1.21 -1.52
C ASN A 42 -3.73 0.21 -0.70
N ILE A 43 -3.93 -1.10 -0.92
CA ILE A 43 -3.15 -2.13 -0.23
C ILE A 43 -1.69 -2.09 -0.66
N ALA A 44 -1.42 -1.99 -1.97
CA ALA A 44 -0.06 -1.94 -2.49
C ALA A 44 0.69 -0.68 -2.01
N GLU A 45 0.04 0.49 -2.06
CA GLU A 45 0.62 1.75 -1.60
C GLU A 45 0.89 1.73 -0.08
N GLY A 46 -0.07 1.26 0.72
CA GLY A 46 0.10 1.16 2.17
C GLY A 46 1.21 0.19 2.57
N ALA A 47 1.34 -0.94 1.87
CA ALA A 47 2.45 -1.88 2.07
C ALA A 47 3.80 -1.25 1.68
N ALA A 48 3.88 -0.58 0.52
CA ALA A 48 5.09 0.11 0.08
C ALA A 48 5.52 1.20 1.09
N LEU A 49 4.57 1.99 1.58
CA LEU A 49 4.80 3.01 2.59
C LEU A 49 5.31 2.41 3.91
N LEU A 50 4.68 1.34 4.40
CA LEU A 50 5.11 0.65 5.63
C LEU A 50 6.55 0.13 5.49
N HIS A 51 6.89 -0.48 4.35
CA HIS A 51 8.23 -0.97 4.09
C HIS A 51 9.26 0.16 4.00
N LEU A 52 8.91 1.26 3.35
CA LEU A 52 9.78 2.43 3.25
C LEU A 52 10.04 3.05 4.64
N VAL A 53 9.00 3.29 5.42
CA VAL A 53 9.14 3.86 6.77
C VAL A 53 9.96 2.92 7.65
N GLY A 54 9.73 1.60 7.56
CA GLY A 54 10.56 0.61 8.23
C GLY A 54 12.05 0.77 7.89
N ARG A 55 12.39 0.79 6.60
CA ARG A 55 13.78 0.97 6.12
C ARG A 55 14.41 2.27 6.61
N LEU A 56 13.71 3.40 6.50
CA LEU A 56 14.22 4.72 6.89
C LEU A 56 14.32 4.92 8.40
N THR A 57 13.72 4.04 9.21
CA THR A 57 13.76 4.10 10.69
C THR A 57 14.47 2.91 11.33
N GLY A 58 14.89 1.94 10.52
CA GLY A 58 15.56 0.70 10.93
C GLY A 58 14.63 -0.24 11.69
N TYR A 59 13.32 -0.16 11.42
CA TYR A 59 12.32 -1.08 11.92
C TYR A 59 11.93 -2.10 10.84
N THR A 60 11.62 -3.32 11.26
CA THR A 60 11.13 -4.38 10.38
C THR A 60 9.62 -4.23 10.20
N PRO A 61 9.09 -4.13 8.97
CA PRO A 61 7.66 -4.16 8.70
C PRO A 61 7.01 -5.43 9.24
N ARG A 62 5.85 -5.30 9.91
CA ARG A 62 5.13 -6.45 10.49
C ARG A 62 3.70 -6.56 10.01
N TRP A 63 2.80 -5.75 10.55
CA TRP A 63 1.37 -5.82 10.22
C TRP A 63 0.91 -4.57 9.49
N PHE A 64 0.11 -4.78 8.45
CA PHE A 64 -0.65 -3.73 7.82
C PHE A 64 -2.15 -4.01 7.99
N THR A 65 -2.81 -3.16 8.77
CA THR A 65 -4.25 -3.28 9.08
C THR A 65 -5.01 -2.24 8.28
N TYR A 66 -6.00 -2.68 7.53
CA TYR A 66 -6.79 -1.83 6.63
C TYR A 66 -8.25 -1.77 7.10
N PHE A 67 -8.65 -0.63 7.64
CA PHE A 67 -10.01 -0.37 8.12
C PHE A 67 -10.79 0.39 7.05
N ILE A 68 -11.91 -0.18 6.63
CA ILE A 68 -12.79 0.42 5.63
C ILE A 68 -14.10 0.82 6.33
N GLY A 69 -14.49 2.10 6.18
CA GLY A 69 -15.80 2.58 6.63
C GLY A 69 -16.92 2.03 5.74
N ASP A 70 -16.99 2.51 4.50
CA ASP A 70 -17.94 2.05 3.48
C ASP A 70 -17.22 1.20 2.42
N ALA A 71 -17.38 -0.13 2.52
CA ALA A 71 -16.87 -1.08 1.54
C ALA A 71 -17.96 -1.38 0.50
N HIS A 72 -17.70 -1.03 -0.76
CA HIS A 72 -18.68 -1.19 -1.83
C HIS A 72 -18.05 -1.70 -3.13
N ILE A 73 -18.90 -2.26 -3.99
CA ILE A 73 -18.56 -2.66 -5.35
C ILE A 73 -19.56 -1.95 -6.27
N TYR A 74 -19.09 -1.29 -7.32
CA TYR A 74 -19.98 -0.70 -8.30
C TYR A 74 -20.65 -1.79 -9.16
N GLU A 75 -21.90 -1.60 -9.53
CA GLU A 75 -22.66 -2.59 -10.32
C GLU A 75 -21.96 -2.93 -11.64
N ASN A 76 -21.36 -1.92 -12.29
CA ASN A 76 -20.59 -2.08 -13.53
C ASN A 76 -19.23 -2.79 -13.35
N HIS A 77 -18.84 -3.14 -12.10
CA HIS A 77 -17.65 -3.93 -11.79
C HIS A 77 -17.98 -5.39 -11.45
N MET A 78 -19.27 -5.75 -11.33
CA MET A 78 -19.68 -7.07 -10.83
C MET A 78 -19.16 -8.22 -11.69
N ASP A 79 -19.22 -8.12 -13.02
CA ASP A 79 -18.72 -9.16 -13.91
C ASP A 79 -17.20 -9.37 -13.76
N MET A 80 -16.44 -8.27 -13.63
CA MET A 80 -15.00 -8.31 -13.37
C MET A 80 -14.70 -9.00 -12.04
N VAL A 81 -15.38 -8.60 -10.96
CA VAL A 81 -15.15 -9.15 -9.63
C VAL A 81 -15.51 -10.64 -9.59
N GLN A 82 -16.64 -11.03 -10.21
CA GLN A 82 -17.03 -12.44 -10.32
C GLN A 82 -16.00 -13.28 -11.07
N GLU A 83 -15.39 -12.73 -12.13
CA GLU A 83 -14.32 -13.42 -12.84
C GLU A 83 -13.04 -13.52 -12.00
N GLN A 84 -12.70 -12.47 -11.25
CA GLN A 84 -11.56 -12.49 -10.33
C GLN A 84 -11.70 -13.55 -9.24
N LEU A 85 -12.91 -13.75 -8.70
CA LEU A 85 -13.19 -14.74 -7.66
C LEU A 85 -13.00 -16.19 -8.11
N LYS A 86 -12.96 -16.47 -9.41
CA LYS A 86 -12.70 -17.82 -9.95
C LYS A 86 -11.21 -18.16 -10.03
N ARG A 87 -10.33 -17.18 -9.78
CA ARG A 87 -8.88 -17.34 -9.95
C ARG A 87 -8.24 -17.80 -8.66
N GLU A 88 -7.49 -18.90 -8.73
CA GLU A 88 -6.63 -19.33 -7.62
C GLU A 88 -5.50 -18.31 -7.42
N PRO A 89 -5.28 -17.78 -6.20
CA PRO A 89 -4.17 -16.86 -5.93
C PRO A 89 -2.82 -17.53 -6.16
N TYR A 90 -1.88 -16.79 -6.76
CA TYR A 90 -0.47 -17.20 -6.77
C TYR A 90 0.21 -16.87 -5.42
N GLU A 91 1.40 -17.42 -5.21
CA GLU A 91 2.25 -17.01 -4.09
C GLU A 91 2.50 -15.50 -4.12
N ALA A 92 2.54 -14.89 -2.93
CA ALA A 92 2.78 -13.46 -2.78
C ALA A 92 4.20 -13.09 -3.24
N PRO A 93 4.37 -11.97 -3.96
CA PRO A 93 5.69 -11.48 -4.33
C PRO A 93 6.47 -10.98 -3.11
N ARG A 94 7.78 -10.80 -3.28
CA ARG A 94 8.63 -10.08 -2.33
C ARG A 94 8.80 -8.63 -2.79
N LEU A 95 8.42 -7.67 -1.95
CA LEU A 95 8.72 -6.25 -2.19
C LEU A 95 10.21 -5.98 -1.94
N VAL A 96 10.84 -5.30 -2.89
CA VAL A 96 12.25 -4.93 -2.85
C VAL A 96 12.37 -3.42 -3.01
N ILE A 97 13.16 -2.80 -2.13
CA ILE A 97 13.54 -1.40 -2.20
C ILE A 97 15.00 -1.34 -2.66
N ALA A 98 15.28 -0.52 -3.67
CA ALA A 98 16.61 -0.38 -4.26
C ALA A 98 17.67 0.02 -3.22
N ASP A 99 18.90 -0.48 -3.40
CA ASP A 99 20.02 -0.22 -2.49
C ASP A 99 20.39 1.26 -2.38
N ARG A 100 20.06 2.07 -3.39
CA ARG A 100 20.26 3.52 -3.36
C ARG A 100 19.39 4.22 -2.30
N VAL A 101 18.26 3.63 -1.92
CA VAL A 101 17.42 4.15 -0.84
C VAL A 101 18.13 3.88 0.49
N PRO A 102 18.40 4.92 1.29
CA PRO A 102 19.12 4.77 2.54
C PRO A 102 18.48 3.77 3.50
N ASP A 103 19.32 3.03 4.21
CA ASP A 103 18.91 2.08 5.23
C ASP A 103 19.40 2.57 6.60
N PHE A 104 18.46 2.90 7.49
CA PHE A 104 18.81 3.39 8.81
C PHE A 104 19.46 2.31 9.68
N ALA A 105 19.11 1.03 9.49
CA ALA A 105 19.74 -0.06 10.23
C ALA A 105 21.24 -0.18 9.88
N ALA A 106 21.63 0.20 8.66
CA ALA A 106 23.03 0.22 8.22
C ALA A 106 23.75 1.52 8.56
N THR A 107 23.09 2.67 8.40
CA THR A 107 23.73 3.99 8.52
C THR A 107 23.68 4.60 9.92
N GLY A 108 22.69 4.23 10.73
CA GLY A 108 22.42 4.80 12.05
C GLY A 108 22.08 6.30 12.04
N LYS A 109 21.79 6.87 10.86
CA LYS A 109 21.51 8.29 10.67
C LYS A 109 20.23 8.42 9.85
N TYR A 110 19.42 9.43 10.14
CA TYR A 110 18.28 9.82 9.32
C TYR A 110 18.57 11.21 8.74
N GLN A 111 18.20 11.42 7.47
CA GLN A 111 18.22 12.76 6.87
C GLN A 111 16.87 13.04 6.20
N PRO A 112 16.22 14.17 6.48
CA PRO A 112 14.91 14.52 5.90
C PRO A 112 14.86 14.47 4.37
N GLU A 113 15.95 14.86 3.70
CA GLU A 113 16.01 14.98 2.23
C GLU A 113 15.98 13.62 1.51
N TRP A 114 16.04 12.51 2.25
CA TRP A 114 15.92 11.16 1.68
C TRP A 114 14.56 10.92 1.05
N LEU A 115 13.49 11.42 1.69
CA LEU A 115 12.13 11.25 1.19
C LEU A 115 11.93 11.93 -0.17
N GLU A 116 12.60 13.05 -0.40
CA GLU A 116 12.51 13.84 -1.64
C GLU A 116 13.21 13.16 -2.83
N LYS A 117 14.06 12.16 -2.57
CA LYS A 117 14.87 11.46 -3.60
C LYS A 117 14.32 10.07 -3.94
N ILE A 118 13.23 9.67 -3.30
CA ILE A 118 12.60 8.36 -3.56
C ILE A 118 11.74 8.49 -4.80
N GLU A 119 11.90 7.53 -5.70
CA GLU A 119 11.16 7.48 -6.95
C GLU A 119 10.41 6.14 -7.04
N PRO A 120 9.33 6.05 -7.84
CA PRO A 120 8.65 4.78 -8.07
C PRO A 120 9.58 3.67 -8.57
N ALA A 121 10.63 4.02 -9.31
CA ALA A 121 11.64 3.08 -9.81
C ALA A 121 12.51 2.44 -8.71
N ASP A 122 12.48 2.95 -7.47
CA ASP A 122 13.14 2.33 -6.32
C ASP A 122 12.43 1.08 -5.82
N PHE A 123 11.20 0.84 -6.26
CA PHE A 123 10.38 -0.27 -5.79
C PHE A 123 10.25 -1.31 -6.88
N SER A 124 10.47 -2.58 -6.52
CA SER A 124 10.25 -3.71 -7.42
C SER A 124 9.66 -4.90 -6.68
N LEU A 125 9.04 -5.81 -7.43
CA LEU A 125 8.45 -7.03 -6.90
C LEU A 125 9.19 -8.23 -7.47
N GLU A 126 9.88 -8.98 -6.62
CA GLU A 126 10.49 -10.25 -7.00
C GLU A 126 9.49 -11.39 -6.92
N GLY A 127 9.54 -12.29 -7.90
CA GLY A 127 8.63 -13.43 -7.97
C GLY A 127 7.18 -13.05 -8.28
N TYR A 128 6.91 -11.81 -8.73
CA TYR A 128 5.57 -11.37 -9.04
C TYR A 128 4.98 -12.14 -10.22
N ARG A 129 3.92 -12.89 -9.94
CA ARG A 129 3.09 -13.56 -10.93
C ARG A 129 1.69 -12.98 -10.84
N HIS A 130 1.11 -12.65 -11.98
CA HIS A 130 -0.24 -12.13 -12.06
C HIS A 130 -1.04 -12.89 -13.11
N HIS A 131 -2.36 -12.91 -12.91
CA HIS A 131 -3.29 -13.40 -13.91
C HIS A 131 -3.46 -12.39 -15.06
N PRO A 132 -4.08 -12.78 -16.19
CA PRO A 132 -4.41 -11.83 -17.25
C PRO A 132 -5.20 -10.63 -16.70
N PRO A 133 -4.95 -9.41 -17.23
CA PRO A 133 -5.60 -8.21 -16.74
C PRO A 133 -7.13 -8.31 -16.86
N LEU A 134 -7.82 -7.72 -15.90
CA LEU A 134 -9.25 -7.47 -15.97
C LEU A 134 -9.47 -5.97 -16.05
N THR A 135 -10.50 -5.55 -16.77
CA THR A 135 -10.80 -4.13 -17.01
C THR A 135 -12.25 -3.84 -16.66
N ALA A 136 -12.47 -2.78 -15.90
CA ALA A 136 -13.80 -2.23 -15.64
C ALA A 136 -13.75 -0.70 -15.76
N PRO A 137 -14.86 -0.04 -16.16
CA PRO A 137 -14.90 1.40 -16.26
C PRO A 137 -14.81 2.04 -14.87
N MET A 138 -14.00 3.10 -14.73
CA MET A 138 -14.02 3.94 -13.52
C MET A 138 -15.40 4.58 -13.37
N ALA A 139 -15.99 4.47 -12.17
CA ALA A 139 -17.16 5.26 -11.83
C ALA A 139 -16.71 6.71 -11.53
N VAL A 140 -17.43 7.68 -12.08
CA VAL A 140 -17.19 9.12 -11.87
C VAL A 140 -18.20 9.65 -10.87
#